data_AF-A0A1P8FMA4-F1
#
_entry.id   AF-A0A1P8FMA4-F1
#
_cell.length_a   1.000
_cell.length_b   1.000
_cell.length_c   1.000
_cell.angle_alpha   90.00
_cell.angle_beta   90.00
_cell.angle_gamma   90.00
#
_symmetry.space_group_name_H-M   'P 1'
#
loop_
_entity.id
_entity.type
_entity.pdbx_description
1 polymer ?
#
loop_
_entity_poly.entity_id
_entity_poly.type
_entity_poly.pdbx_seq_one_letter_code
_entity_poly.pdbx_strand_id
1 'polypeptide(L)'
;MKISQIALFLLAAPAFAAGITTLPDHPVAGEPFVITYAGKIPATEYAPLSYSVFGSTYAQLGSKVAFVTDFTNPLQRSTKTVTGTTTIADPYNYGTHFVATLGAGSYGVTRDYAGLRAGSYTPGPETLPDTIVVGPPRAAATPASTALSGNYYADDEAGSGVNLIQSPNGQVFAAWFLYAARSYSTPASAPIWYVAPGGKWITPTRFTAILYETQRTAFNRPVDATVALTLPVGTLTLDVVGSTAIDMDATLVTGTRKQKRLNRLQF
;
A
#
# COMPACT_ATOMS: atom_id res chain seq x y z
N MET A 1 -0.95 37.17 7.63
CA MET A 1 -1.29 35.79 7.21
C MET A 1 -0.48 35.49 5.95
N LYS A 2 0.64 34.76 6.05
CA LYS A 2 1.50 34.45 4.90
C LYS A 2 0.84 33.32 4.11
N ILE A 3 0.46 33.59 2.86
CA ILE A 3 -0.02 32.57 1.94
C ILE A 3 1.22 31.76 1.52
N SER A 4 1.46 30.63 2.18
CA SER A 4 2.50 29.69 1.78
C SER A 4 2.24 29.23 0.34
N GLN A 5 3.25 29.36 -0.52
CA GLN A 5 3.22 28.84 -1.88
C GLN A 5 2.92 27.34 -1.83
N ILE A 6 1.72 26.94 -2.25
CA ILE A 6 1.37 25.53 -2.49
C ILE A 6 2.12 25.13 -3.76
N ALA A 7 3.26 24.47 -3.58
CA ALA A 7 3.94 23.79 -4.67
C ALA A 7 2.97 22.75 -5.25
N LEU A 8 2.54 22.99 -6.49
CA LEU A 8 1.73 22.07 -7.26
C LEU A 8 2.59 20.85 -7.59
N PHE A 9 2.52 19.82 -6.74
CA PHE A 9 3.06 18.52 -7.07
C PHE A 9 2.11 17.86 -8.08
N LEU A 10 2.38 18.05 -9.36
CA LEU A 10 2.02 17.04 -10.36
C LEU A 10 2.78 15.78 -9.96
N LEU A 11 2.10 14.86 -9.28
CA LEU A 11 2.58 13.48 -9.13
C LEU A 11 2.59 12.89 -10.54
N ALA A 12 3.69 13.08 -11.27
CA ALA A 12 4.00 12.22 -12.38
C ALA A 12 3.89 10.79 -11.84
N ALA A 13 3.07 9.95 -12.48
CA ALA A 13 3.06 8.54 -12.14
C ALA A 13 4.52 8.08 -12.24
N PRO A 14 5.13 7.55 -11.16
CA PRO A 14 6.52 7.15 -11.22
C PRO A 14 6.68 6.20 -12.41
N ALA A 15 7.68 6.48 -13.25
CA ALA A 15 8.03 5.58 -14.33
C ALA A 15 8.58 4.30 -13.68
N PHE A 16 7.70 3.34 -13.43
CA PHE A 16 8.13 2.06 -12.91
C PHE A 16 8.88 1.33 -14.02
N ALA A 17 10.16 1.05 -13.78
CA ALA A 17 10.81 -0.03 -14.49
C ALA A 17 9.98 -1.30 -14.20
N ALA A 18 9.73 -2.12 -15.22
CA ALA A 18 9.04 -3.38 -15.01
C ALA A 18 9.86 -4.21 -14.02
N GLY A 19 9.22 -4.72 -12.97
CA GLY A 19 9.94 -5.45 -11.94
C GLY A 19 9.14 -5.66 -10.67
N ILE A 20 9.67 -6.54 -9.82
CA ILE A 20 9.18 -6.83 -8.48
C ILE A 20 9.95 -5.99 -7.47
N THR A 21 9.23 -5.36 -6.55
CA THR A 21 9.79 -4.76 -5.35
C THR A 21 9.05 -5.27 -4.12
N THR A 22 9.70 -5.21 -2.96
CA THR A 22 9.08 -5.55 -1.67
C THR A 22 9.10 -4.36 -0.74
N LEU A 23 8.13 -4.31 0.16
CA LEU A 23 8.11 -3.32 1.23
C LEU A 23 7.84 -4.02 2.57
N PRO A 24 8.82 -4.05 3.50
CA PRO A 24 10.15 -3.45 3.39
C PRO A 24 11.02 -4.12 2.31
N ASP A 25 12.08 -3.43 1.87
CA ASP A 25 13.04 -3.92 0.85
C ASP A 25 13.75 -5.22 1.28
N HIS A 26 13.76 -5.50 2.58
CA HIS A 26 14.32 -6.71 3.17
C HIS A 26 13.25 -7.41 4.02
N PRO A 27 12.35 -8.19 3.40
CA PRO A 27 11.30 -8.88 4.13
C PRO A 27 11.89 -9.95 5.05
N VAL A 28 11.17 -10.24 6.12
CA VAL A 28 11.58 -11.16 7.18
C VAL A 28 10.61 -12.32 7.24
N ALA A 29 11.13 -13.54 7.41
CA ALA A 29 10.32 -14.73 7.43
C ALA A 29 9.24 -14.69 8.52
N GLY A 30 8.02 -15.11 8.15
CA GLY A 30 6.87 -15.14 9.04
C GLY A 30 6.22 -13.77 9.30
N GLU A 31 6.68 -12.71 8.63
CA GLU A 31 6.11 -11.37 8.77
C GLU A 31 5.44 -10.91 7.47
N PRO A 32 4.32 -10.19 7.56
CA PRO A 32 3.66 -9.67 6.38
C PRO A 32 4.51 -8.55 5.76
N PHE A 33 4.68 -8.60 4.44
CA PHE A 33 5.30 -7.55 3.64
C PHE A 33 4.49 -7.34 2.36
N VAL A 34 4.62 -6.16 1.74
CA VAL A 34 3.93 -5.87 0.49
C VAL A 34 4.83 -6.23 -0.68
N ILE A 35 4.35 -7.06 -1.60
CA ILE A 35 4.98 -7.25 -2.90
C ILE A 35 4.32 -6.28 -3.86
N THR A 36 5.10 -5.49 -4.58
CA THR A 36 4.63 -4.63 -5.65
C THR A 36 5.20 -5.14 -6.97
N TYR A 37 4.36 -5.21 -7.99
CA TYR A 37 4.79 -5.49 -9.35
C TYR A 37 4.34 -4.35 -10.25
N ALA A 38 5.25 -3.86 -11.07
CA ALA A 38 4.92 -2.97 -12.18
C ALA A 38 5.18 -3.70 -13.50
N GLY A 39 4.20 -3.66 -14.40
CA GLY A 39 4.27 -4.35 -15.67
C GLY A 39 3.83 -3.48 -16.84
N LYS A 40 4.09 -4.01 -18.03
CA LYS A 40 3.57 -3.49 -19.29
C LYS A 40 2.67 -4.53 -19.94
N ILE A 41 1.53 -4.09 -20.48
CA ILE A 41 0.72 -4.92 -21.38
C ILE A 41 1.08 -4.51 -22.81
N PRO A 42 1.35 -5.47 -23.72
CA PRO A 42 1.55 -5.18 -25.13
C PRO A 42 0.39 -4.34 -25.70
N ALA A 43 0.72 -3.33 -26.52
CA ALA A 43 -0.26 -2.52 -27.21
C ALA A 43 -1.02 -3.39 -28.24
N THR A 44 -2.09 -4.03 -27.78
CA THR A 44 -2.93 -4.89 -28.62
C THR A 44 -4.38 -4.58 -28.26
N GLU A 45 -4.93 -3.64 -29.03
CA GLU A 45 -6.34 -3.24 -29.13
C GLU A 45 -7.17 -3.12 -27.83
N TYR A 46 -7.58 -1.87 -27.56
CA TYR A 46 -8.57 -1.45 -26.58
C TYR A 46 -8.21 -1.67 -25.10
N ALA A 47 -7.59 -0.65 -24.49
CA ALA A 47 -7.62 -0.46 -23.04
C ALA A 47 -7.95 1.01 -22.71
N PRO A 48 -8.92 1.30 -21.83
CA PRO A 48 -9.17 2.67 -21.37
C PRO A 48 -7.91 3.21 -20.66
N LEU A 49 -7.49 4.40 -21.09
CA LEU A 49 -6.30 5.12 -20.63
C LEU A 49 -6.39 5.45 -19.14
N SER A 50 -5.66 4.74 -18.27
CA SER A 50 -5.02 5.25 -17.04
C SER A 50 -4.37 4.13 -16.25
N TYR A 51 -3.19 4.35 -15.65
CA TYR A 51 -2.50 3.42 -14.75
C TYR A 51 -3.45 2.83 -13.72
N SER A 52 -3.80 1.55 -13.82
CA SER A 52 -4.68 0.87 -12.88
C SER A 52 -3.85 0.02 -11.92
N VAL A 53 -4.23 0.09 -10.64
CA VAL A 53 -3.81 -0.91 -9.68
C VAL A 53 -4.83 -2.04 -9.78
N PHE A 54 -4.36 -3.28 -9.89
CA PHE A 54 -5.24 -4.45 -9.96
C PHE A 54 -5.14 -5.28 -8.69
N GLY A 55 -6.27 -5.89 -8.29
CA GLY A 55 -6.25 -6.93 -7.28
C GLY A 55 -5.36 -8.08 -7.74
N SER A 56 -4.63 -8.68 -6.80
CA SER A 56 -3.87 -9.90 -7.07
C SER A 56 -3.96 -10.85 -5.90
N THR A 57 -4.07 -12.13 -6.23
CA THR A 57 -3.91 -13.23 -5.29
C THR A 57 -2.54 -13.86 -5.52
N TYR A 58 -1.96 -14.46 -4.48
CA TYR A 58 -0.70 -15.16 -4.61
C TYR A 58 -0.75 -16.53 -3.95
N ALA A 59 0.14 -17.40 -4.40
CA ALA A 59 0.41 -18.71 -3.83
C ALA A 59 1.93 -18.95 -3.77
N GLN A 60 2.39 -19.56 -2.68
CA GLN A 60 3.76 -20.06 -2.59
C GLN A 60 3.79 -21.50 -3.10
N LEU A 61 4.62 -21.76 -4.12
CA LEU A 61 4.79 -23.06 -4.76
C LEU A 61 6.26 -23.50 -4.61
N GLY A 62 6.59 -24.05 -3.44
CA GLY A 62 7.98 -24.39 -3.09
C GLY A 62 8.85 -23.13 -3.03
N SER A 63 9.86 -23.05 -3.91
CA SER A 63 10.77 -21.91 -4.08
C SER A 63 10.26 -20.87 -5.11
N LYS A 64 8.96 -20.86 -5.40
CA LYS A 64 8.32 -19.88 -6.29
C LYS A 64 7.19 -19.14 -5.59
N VAL A 65 7.01 -17.87 -5.92
CA VAL A 65 5.81 -17.10 -5.63
C VAL A 65 5.06 -16.91 -6.95
N ALA A 66 3.86 -17.47 -7.04
CA ALA A 66 2.96 -17.27 -8.16
C ALA A 66 1.91 -16.24 -7.78
N PHE A 67 1.62 -15.27 -8.66
CA PHE A 67 0.50 -14.35 -8.45
C PHE A 67 -0.33 -14.17 -9.73
N VAL A 68 -1.61 -13.88 -9.56
CA VAL A 68 -2.54 -13.63 -10.67
C VAL A 68 -2.96 -12.17 -10.66
N THR A 69 -2.70 -11.45 -11.75
CA THR A 69 -3.24 -10.10 -11.94
C THR A 69 -4.60 -10.18 -12.60
N ASP A 70 -5.66 -9.77 -11.88
CA ASP A 70 -7.03 -9.79 -12.39
C ASP A 70 -7.42 -8.45 -13.02
N PHE A 71 -7.45 -8.43 -14.35
CA PHE A 71 -7.83 -7.26 -15.14
C PHE A 71 -9.34 -7.02 -15.20
N THR A 72 -10.17 -7.96 -14.74
CA THR A 72 -11.62 -7.73 -14.64
C THR A 72 -11.99 -6.82 -13.47
N ASN A 73 -11.09 -6.67 -12.50
CA ASN A 73 -11.34 -5.94 -11.25
C ASN A 73 -10.29 -4.83 -11.01
N PRO A 74 -10.28 -3.76 -11.84
CA PRO A 74 -9.42 -2.62 -11.62
C PRO A 74 -9.82 -1.91 -10.33
N LEU A 75 -8.84 -1.59 -9.49
CA LEU A 75 -9.06 -0.82 -8.28
C LEU A 75 -9.35 0.63 -8.67
N GLN A 76 -10.55 1.10 -8.32
CA GLN A 76 -11.22 2.29 -8.89
C GLN A 76 -10.51 3.65 -8.72
N ARG A 77 -9.30 3.72 -8.15
CA ARG A 77 -8.63 5.00 -7.88
C ARG A 77 -8.18 5.78 -9.12
N SER A 78 -8.22 5.18 -10.32
CA SER A 78 -7.61 5.81 -11.50
C SER A 78 -8.37 5.62 -12.81
N THR A 79 -9.62 5.16 -12.84
CA THR A 79 -10.32 5.04 -14.13
C THR A 79 -10.69 6.42 -14.67
N LYS A 80 -9.84 6.99 -15.53
CA LYS A 80 -10.32 7.97 -16.52
C LYS A 80 -11.00 7.16 -17.61
N THR A 81 -12.33 7.11 -17.59
CA THR A 81 -13.11 6.57 -18.70
C THR A 81 -12.83 7.42 -19.93
N VAL A 82 -11.96 6.95 -20.83
CA VAL A 82 -11.85 7.52 -22.16
C VAL A 82 -12.86 6.81 -23.03
N THR A 83 -13.99 7.47 -23.25
CA THR A 83 -15.02 7.01 -24.19
C THR A 83 -14.53 7.32 -25.61
N GLY A 84 -14.18 6.30 -26.40
CA GLY A 84 -13.79 6.45 -27.80
C GLY A 84 -12.92 5.30 -28.34
N THR A 85 -12.97 5.09 -29.65
CA THR A 85 -12.16 4.10 -30.39
C THR A 85 -10.76 4.63 -30.70
N THR A 86 -9.98 4.97 -29.66
CA THR A 86 -8.61 5.45 -29.87
C THR A 86 -7.65 4.27 -29.74
N THR A 87 -6.99 3.91 -30.85
CA THR A 87 -5.88 2.96 -30.85
C THR A 87 -4.72 3.57 -30.06
N ILE A 88 -4.25 2.88 -29.03
CA ILE A 88 -3.08 3.31 -28.25
C ILE A 88 -1.85 2.66 -28.92
N ALA A 89 -0.91 3.47 -29.38
CA ALA A 89 0.33 3.01 -29.99
C ALA A 89 1.39 2.58 -28.95
N ASP A 90 1.20 2.95 -27.68
CA ASP A 90 2.18 2.74 -26.62
C ASP A 90 1.80 1.61 -25.65
N PRO A 91 2.78 0.84 -25.14
CA PRO A 91 2.54 -0.18 -24.12
C PRO A 91 1.99 0.43 -22.84
N TYR A 92 0.96 -0.21 -22.28
CA TYR A 92 0.24 0.28 -21.11
C TYR A 92 0.93 -0.17 -19.82
N ASN A 93 1.29 0.79 -18.95
CA ASN A 93 1.86 0.49 -17.63
C ASN A 93 0.75 0.20 -16.61
N TYR A 94 0.92 -0.86 -15.83
CA TYR A 94 0.06 -1.17 -14.70
C TYR A 94 0.85 -1.53 -13.45
N GLY A 95 0.19 -1.43 -12.31
CA GLY A 95 0.72 -1.88 -11.03
C GLY A 95 -0.18 -2.92 -10.38
N THR A 96 0.40 -3.80 -9.58
CA THR A 96 -0.34 -4.54 -8.56
C THR A 96 0.46 -4.60 -7.28
N HIS A 97 -0.23 -4.68 -6.15
CA HIS A 97 0.38 -4.94 -4.87
C HIS A 97 -0.50 -5.85 -4.02
N PHE A 98 0.15 -6.72 -3.25
CA PHE A 98 -0.51 -7.65 -2.36
C PHE A 98 0.38 -7.95 -1.15
N VAL A 99 -0.25 -8.38 -0.05
CA VAL A 99 0.49 -8.77 1.16
C VAL A 99 0.88 -10.23 1.06
N ALA A 100 2.15 -10.52 1.31
CA ALA A 100 2.66 -11.88 1.42
C ALA A 100 3.29 -12.13 2.79
N THR A 101 3.24 -13.40 3.22
CA THR A 101 3.96 -13.91 4.39
C THR A 101 4.65 -15.19 3.96
N LEU A 102 5.98 -15.17 3.88
CA LEU A 102 6.78 -16.28 3.38
C LEU A 102 7.75 -16.80 4.45
N GLY A 103 8.27 -18.00 4.26
CA GLY A 103 9.44 -18.50 5.00
C GLY A 103 10.73 -17.80 4.56
N ALA A 104 11.83 -18.11 5.24
CA ALA A 104 13.14 -17.62 4.84
C ALA A 104 13.59 -18.32 3.56
N GLY A 105 14.22 -17.59 2.63
CA GLY A 105 14.73 -18.16 1.38
C GLY A 105 14.71 -17.21 0.20
N SER A 106 15.05 -17.74 -0.97
CA SER A 106 14.99 -17.03 -2.25
C SER A 106 13.90 -17.66 -3.11
N TYR A 107 13.00 -16.80 -3.62
CA TYR A 107 11.82 -17.21 -4.35
C TYR A 107 11.84 -16.63 -5.75
N GLY A 108 11.81 -17.49 -6.77
CA GLY A 108 11.53 -17.05 -8.14
C GLY A 108 10.09 -16.58 -8.25
N VAL A 109 9.80 -15.65 -9.17
CA VAL A 109 8.46 -15.09 -9.30
C VAL A 109 7.82 -15.52 -10.62
N THR A 110 6.58 -15.99 -10.54
CA THR A 110 5.75 -16.27 -11.72
C THR A 110 4.47 -15.46 -11.67
N ARG A 111 4.02 -14.95 -12.80
CA ARG A 111 2.77 -14.20 -12.93
C ARG A 111 1.83 -14.91 -13.89
N ASP A 112 0.55 -14.88 -13.60
CA ASP A 112 -0.50 -15.17 -14.58
C ASP A 112 -1.46 -13.97 -14.72
N TYR A 113 -2.24 -13.99 -15.80
CA TYR A 113 -3.21 -12.98 -16.14
C TYR A 113 -4.63 -13.55 -16.08
N ALA A 114 -5.55 -12.84 -15.42
CA ALA A 114 -6.98 -13.14 -15.49
C ALA A 114 -7.73 -11.96 -16.13
N GLY A 115 -8.75 -12.27 -16.93
CA GLY A 115 -9.67 -11.23 -17.46
C GLY A 115 -9.23 -10.52 -18.74
N LEU A 116 -8.02 -10.77 -19.25
CA LEU A 116 -7.60 -10.24 -20.54
C LEU A 116 -8.22 -11.07 -21.68
N ARG A 117 -8.71 -10.42 -22.74
CA ARG A 117 -9.27 -11.10 -23.92
C ARG A 117 -8.20 -11.92 -24.63
N ALA A 118 -8.51 -13.17 -24.99
CA ALA A 118 -7.61 -14.04 -25.74
C ALA A 118 -7.21 -13.38 -27.07
N GLY A 119 -5.90 -13.30 -27.34
CA GLY A 119 -5.34 -12.72 -28.57
C GLY A 119 -4.34 -11.58 -28.36
N SER A 120 -4.32 -10.93 -27.19
CA SER A 120 -3.41 -9.83 -26.84
C SER A 120 -2.15 -10.25 -26.06
N TYR A 121 -2.10 -11.50 -25.59
CA TYR A 121 -1.02 -12.06 -24.78
C TYR A 121 -1.01 -13.58 -24.94
N THR A 122 0.13 -14.20 -24.65
CA THR A 122 0.22 -15.66 -24.51
C THR A 122 -0.36 -16.04 -23.16
N PRO A 123 -1.50 -16.77 -23.09
CA PRO A 123 -2.06 -17.18 -21.82
C PRO A 123 -1.12 -18.14 -21.08
N GLY A 124 -1.07 -18.01 -19.76
CA GLY A 124 -0.33 -18.89 -18.87
C GLY A 124 0.78 -18.21 -18.08
N PRO A 125 1.47 -18.97 -17.21
CA PRO A 125 2.44 -18.42 -16.28
C PRO A 125 3.68 -17.86 -16.99
N GLU A 126 3.93 -16.58 -16.80
CA GLU A 126 5.19 -15.92 -17.17
C GLU A 126 6.17 -15.97 -16.01
N THR A 127 7.40 -16.40 -16.26
CA THR A 127 8.48 -16.32 -15.26
C THR A 127 9.11 -14.94 -15.34
N LEU A 128 9.09 -14.22 -14.23
CA LEU A 128 9.75 -12.92 -14.11
C LEU A 128 11.24 -13.13 -13.79
N PRO A 129 12.13 -12.23 -14.24
CA PRO A 129 13.56 -12.33 -13.95
C PRO A 129 13.89 -12.04 -12.48
N ASP A 130 12.96 -11.41 -11.76
CA ASP A 130 13.16 -11.00 -10.37
C ASP A 130 13.10 -12.19 -9.40
N THR A 131 13.79 -12.02 -8.27
CA THR A 131 13.77 -12.96 -7.15
C THR A 131 13.42 -12.20 -5.88
N ILE A 132 12.54 -12.76 -5.06
CA ILE A 132 12.23 -12.24 -3.73
C ILE A 132 13.13 -12.95 -2.72
N VAL A 133 13.90 -12.18 -1.95
CA VAL A 133 14.77 -12.71 -0.90
C VAL A 133 14.18 -12.36 0.47
N VAL A 134 13.87 -13.39 1.26
CA VAL A 134 13.28 -13.27 2.59
C VAL A 134 14.31 -13.70 3.63
N GLY A 135 14.65 -12.77 4.52
CA GLY A 135 15.60 -12.99 5.61
C GLY A 135 15.09 -13.96 6.68
N PRO A 136 15.99 -14.44 7.57
CA PRO A 136 15.62 -15.33 8.66
C PRO A 136 14.59 -14.67 9.60
N PRO A 137 13.72 -15.44 10.28
CA PRO A 137 12.71 -14.89 11.17
C PRO A 137 13.37 -14.14 12.33
N ARG A 138 12.80 -12.99 12.71
CA ARG A 138 13.19 -12.28 13.94
C ARG A 138 12.30 -12.66 15.12
N ALA A 139 12.91 -12.71 16.30
CA ALA A 139 12.18 -12.95 17.54
C ALA A 139 11.09 -11.90 17.73
N ALA A 140 9.90 -12.33 18.17
CA ALA A 140 8.88 -11.41 18.61
C ALA A 140 9.33 -10.75 19.93
N ALA A 141 9.07 -9.46 20.05
CA ALA A 141 9.30 -8.74 21.30
C ALA A 141 7.97 -8.49 22.03
N THR A 142 8.02 -8.44 23.35
CA THR A 142 6.93 -7.91 24.17
C THR A 142 7.11 -6.38 24.26
N PRO A 143 6.06 -5.56 24.06
CA PRO A 143 6.18 -4.13 24.21
C PRO A 143 6.57 -3.74 25.63
N ALA A 144 7.40 -2.71 25.76
CA ALA A 144 7.79 -2.12 27.03
C ALA A 144 6.63 -1.37 27.72
N SER A 145 5.60 -1.00 26.96
CA SER A 145 4.41 -0.30 27.45
C SER A 145 3.15 -0.79 26.74
N THR A 146 2.08 -0.96 27.51
CA THR A 146 0.72 -1.25 27.04
C THR A 146 -0.21 -0.02 27.16
N ALA A 147 0.36 1.17 27.32
CA ALA A 147 -0.36 2.43 27.54
C ALA A 147 -0.22 3.41 26.35
N LEU A 148 -0.20 2.88 25.12
CA LEU A 148 -0.02 3.70 23.91
C LEU A 148 -1.32 4.25 23.34
N SER A 149 -2.49 3.83 23.83
CA SER A 149 -3.77 4.31 23.30
C SER A 149 -3.89 5.83 23.38
N GLY A 150 -4.28 6.46 22.28
CA GLY A 150 -4.43 7.92 22.20
C GLY A 150 -4.34 8.47 20.77
N ASN A 151 -4.55 9.78 20.65
CA ASN A 151 -4.33 10.53 19.41
C ASN A 151 -2.93 11.15 19.43
N TYR A 152 -2.13 10.89 18.41
CA TYR A 152 -0.77 11.40 18.25
C TYR A 152 -0.71 12.32 17.03
N TYR A 153 -0.14 13.51 17.19
CA TYR A 153 -0.11 14.51 16.13
C TYR A 153 1.22 15.28 16.13
N ALA A 154 1.49 15.97 15.02
CA ALA A 154 2.57 16.94 14.91
C ALA A 154 1.98 18.35 15.00
N ASP A 155 2.60 19.24 15.79
CA ASP A 155 2.05 20.58 16.05
C ASP A 155 1.98 21.46 14.79
N ASP A 156 2.76 21.14 13.76
CA ASP A 156 2.79 21.83 12.47
C ASP A 156 1.80 21.26 11.43
N GLU A 157 1.01 20.24 11.78
CA GLU A 157 0.06 19.57 10.89
C GLU A 157 -1.36 19.58 11.46
N ALA A 158 -1.97 20.77 11.50
CA ALA A 158 -3.33 20.95 11.99
C ALA A 158 -4.32 19.97 11.32
N GLY A 159 -4.95 19.14 12.14
CA GLY A 159 -5.97 18.19 11.71
C GLY A 159 -5.45 16.84 11.21
N SER A 160 -4.15 16.60 11.07
CA SER A 160 -3.57 15.28 10.76
C SER A 160 -3.08 14.59 12.02
N GLY A 161 -3.09 13.26 12.04
CA GLY A 161 -2.58 12.49 13.17
C GLY A 161 -2.83 10.99 13.07
N VAL A 162 -2.28 10.26 14.03
CA VAL A 162 -2.43 8.81 14.17
C VAL A 162 -3.17 8.52 15.46
N ASN A 163 -4.27 7.79 15.35
CA ASN A 163 -4.96 7.22 16.50
C ASN A 163 -4.42 5.82 16.74
N LEU A 164 -3.94 5.56 17.95
CA LEU A 164 -3.51 4.24 18.39
C LEU A 164 -4.54 3.67 19.36
N ILE A 165 -4.87 2.40 19.18
CA ILE A 165 -5.62 1.60 20.13
C ILE A 165 -4.74 0.40 20.45
N GLN A 166 -4.35 0.26 21.70
CA GLN A 166 -3.55 -0.86 22.18
C GLN A 166 -4.36 -1.74 23.12
N SER A 167 -4.40 -3.04 22.85
CA SER A 167 -5.06 -4.02 23.72
C SER A 167 -4.15 -4.47 24.86
N PRO A 168 -4.69 -5.12 25.91
CA PRO A 168 -3.90 -5.56 27.07
C PRO A 168 -2.75 -6.53 26.75
N ASN A 169 -2.84 -7.30 25.66
CA ASN A 169 -1.75 -8.17 25.19
C ASN A 169 -0.67 -7.43 24.39
N GLY A 170 -0.75 -6.10 24.28
CA GLY A 170 0.22 -5.27 23.59
C GLY A 170 -0.02 -5.10 22.09
N GLN A 171 -1.01 -5.76 21.49
CA GLN A 171 -1.34 -5.58 20.07
C GLN A 171 -1.81 -4.13 19.81
N VAL A 172 -1.34 -3.55 18.69
CA VAL A 172 -1.68 -2.18 18.29
C VAL A 172 -2.52 -2.20 17.02
N PHE A 173 -3.64 -1.48 17.05
CA PHE A 173 -4.37 -0.99 15.89
C PHE A 173 -4.01 0.48 15.69
N ALA A 174 -3.66 0.88 14.47
CA ALA A 174 -3.38 2.27 14.13
C ALA A 174 -4.29 2.77 13.01
N ALA A 175 -4.80 3.99 13.15
CA ALA A 175 -5.54 4.70 12.11
C ALA A 175 -4.89 6.07 11.88
N TRP A 176 -4.28 6.24 10.71
CA TRP A 176 -3.59 7.45 10.30
C TRP A 176 -4.47 8.26 9.35
N PHE A 177 -4.80 9.48 9.78
CA PHE A 177 -5.53 10.46 8.99
C PHE A 177 -4.59 11.49 8.39
N LEU A 178 -4.76 11.76 7.09
CA LEU A 178 -4.02 12.79 6.36
C LEU A 178 -4.91 13.43 5.29
N TYR A 179 -4.47 14.58 4.80
CA TYR A 179 -5.10 15.26 3.67
C TYR A 179 -4.39 14.89 2.37
N ALA A 180 -5.14 14.43 1.38
CA ALA A 180 -4.63 14.26 0.03
C ALA A 180 -4.20 15.62 -0.54
N ALA A 181 -3.16 15.62 -1.36
CA ALA A 181 -2.89 16.75 -2.22
C ALA A 181 -4.12 17.05 -3.09
N ARG A 182 -4.45 18.33 -3.24
CA ARG A 182 -5.51 18.78 -4.15
C ARG A 182 -5.15 18.34 -5.57
N SER A 183 -6.07 17.67 -6.26
CA SER A 183 -5.92 17.32 -7.68
C SER A 183 -6.69 18.32 -8.55
N TYR A 184 -6.32 18.45 -9.82
CA TYR A 184 -7.09 19.22 -10.81
C TYR A 184 -8.54 18.76 -10.92
N SER A 185 -8.82 17.47 -10.69
CA SER A 185 -10.16 16.89 -10.72
C SER A 185 -10.94 17.03 -9.40
N THR A 186 -10.28 17.39 -8.30
CA THR A 186 -10.91 17.54 -6.98
C THR A 186 -10.45 18.85 -6.32
N PRO A 187 -11.28 19.92 -6.37
CA PRO A 187 -10.87 21.25 -5.91
C PRO A 187 -10.65 21.36 -4.39
N ALA A 188 -10.95 20.31 -3.61
CA ALA A 188 -10.65 20.24 -2.19
C ALA A 188 -9.71 19.06 -1.91
N SER A 189 -8.83 19.20 -0.90
CA SER A 189 -8.05 18.08 -0.36
C SER A 189 -9.02 17.02 0.17
N ALA A 190 -9.01 15.83 -0.41
CA ALA A 190 -9.82 14.73 0.08
C ALA A 190 -9.18 14.14 1.35
N PRO A 191 -9.94 13.86 2.41
CA PRO A 191 -9.43 13.09 3.54
C PRO A 191 -9.00 11.70 3.08
N ILE A 192 -7.82 11.24 3.52
CA ILE A 192 -7.37 9.86 3.35
C ILE A 192 -7.16 9.25 4.73
N TRP A 193 -7.63 8.02 4.88
CA TRP A 193 -7.39 7.18 6.04
C TRP A 193 -6.56 5.97 5.63
N TYR A 194 -5.42 5.80 6.30
CA TYR A 194 -4.69 4.55 6.29
C TYR A 194 -4.89 3.83 7.62
N VAL A 195 -5.05 2.52 7.58
CA VAL A 195 -5.25 1.69 8.76
C VAL A 195 -4.21 0.58 8.81
N ALA A 196 -3.67 0.33 9.99
CA ALA A 196 -2.88 -0.86 10.29
C ALA A 196 -3.67 -1.68 11.32
N PRO A 197 -4.39 -2.74 10.90
CA PRO A 197 -5.24 -3.51 11.79
C PRO A 197 -4.43 -4.32 12.83
N GLY A 198 -3.14 -4.49 12.56
CA GLY A 198 -2.21 -5.19 13.43
C GLY A 198 -0.80 -5.12 12.86
N GLY A 199 0.14 -5.62 13.64
CA GLY A 199 1.55 -5.68 13.29
C GLY A 199 2.31 -6.50 14.32
N LYS A 200 3.61 -6.29 14.38
CA LYS A 200 4.51 -7.03 15.27
C LYS A 200 5.47 -6.08 15.96
N TRP A 201 5.72 -6.35 17.24
CA TRP A 201 6.81 -5.73 18.00
C TRP A 201 8.11 -6.46 17.68
N ILE A 202 9.09 -5.69 17.25
CA ILE A 202 10.40 -6.18 16.77
C ILE A 202 11.49 -5.89 17.79
N THR A 203 11.25 -4.87 18.61
CA THR A 203 11.89 -4.62 19.90
C THR A 203 10.78 -4.20 20.88
N PRO A 204 11.04 -4.10 22.20
CA PRO A 204 10.06 -3.59 23.15
C PRO A 204 9.58 -2.16 22.86
N THR A 205 10.29 -1.39 22.04
CA THR A 205 9.95 -0.01 21.70
C THR A 205 9.66 0.21 20.21
N ARG A 206 9.78 -0.81 19.35
CA ARG A 206 9.55 -0.68 17.90
C ARG A 206 8.48 -1.64 17.42
N PHE A 207 7.42 -1.08 16.85
CA PHE A 207 6.31 -1.79 16.23
C PHE A 207 6.32 -1.58 14.72
N THR A 208 6.07 -2.64 13.95
CA THR A 208 5.96 -2.58 12.48
C THR A 208 4.66 -3.21 11.99
N ALA A 209 4.03 -2.61 10.99
CA ALA A 209 2.76 -3.07 10.42
C ALA A 209 2.65 -2.76 8.92
N ILE A 210 1.71 -3.45 8.26
CA ILE A 210 1.25 -3.07 6.91
C ILE A 210 0.17 -1.99 7.02
N LEU A 211 0.28 -0.95 6.21
CA LEU A 211 -0.77 0.05 6.03
C LEU A 211 -1.72 -0.41 4.93
N TYR A 212 -3.01 -0.28 5.21
CA TYR A 212 -4.07 -0.49 4.26
C TYR A 212 -4.84 0.80 4.01
N GLU A 213 -5.29 0.99 2.79
CA GLU A 213 -6.36 1.91 2.47
C GLU A 213 -7.66 1.13 2.33
N THR A 214 -8.71 1.58 3.02
CA THR A 214 -10.04 1.00 2.90
C THR A 214 -10.95 1.93 2.14
N GLN A 215 -11.62 1.40 1.12
CA GLN A 215 -12.69 2.08 0.40
C GLN A 215 -13.98 1.31 0.64
N ARG A 216 -15.06 2.06 0.89
CA ARG A 216 -16.41 1.51 1.01
C ARG A 216 -17.41 2.51 0.44
N THR A 217 -18.62 2.03 0.21
CA THR A 217 -19.75 2.87 -0.11
C THR A 217 -19.91 3.97 0.93
N ALA A 218 -20.24 5.18 0.46
CA ALA A 218 -20.51 6.31 1.34
C ALA A 218 -21.57 5.93 2.38
N PHE A 219 -21.40 6.39 3.62
CA PHE A 219 -22.27 6.05 4.74
C PHE A 219 -23.76 6.31 4.48
N ASN A 220 -24.08 7.28 3.61
CA ASN A 220 -25.44 7.65 3.24
C ASN A 220 -25.99 6.89 2.02
N ARG A 221 -25.39 5.76 1.65
CA ARG A 221 -25.83 4.91 0.53
C ARG A 221 -25.87 3.43 0.96
N PRO A 222 -26.71 2.59 0.33
CA PRO A 222 -26.69 1.15 0.55
C PRO A 222 -25.28 0.57 0.32
N VAL A 223 -24.90 -0.42 1.12
CA VAL A 223 -23.59 -1.09 0.97
C VAL A 223 -23.52 -1.76 -0.40
N ASP A 224 -22.52 -1.36 -1.17
CA ASP A 224 -22.15 -1.97 -2.43
C ASP A 224 -20.84 -2.74 -2.22
N ALA A 225 -20.94 -4.06 -2.19
CA ALA A 225 -19.80 -4.94 -1.97
C ALA A 225 -18.77 -4.86 -3.11
N THR A 226 -19.16 -4.39 -4.30
CA THR A 226 -18.27 -4.30 -5.46
C THR A 226 -17.27 -3.13 -5.36
N VAL A 227 -17.53 -2.16 -4.48
CA VAL A 227 -16.63 -1.03 -4.21
C VAL A 227 -15.91 -1.14 -2.87
N ALA A 228 -16.14 -2.24 -2.12
CA ALA A 228 -15.47 -2.50 -0.87
C ALA A 228 -14.05 -3.02 -1.14
N LEU A 229 -13.05 -2.15 -1.01
CA LEU A 229 -11.65 -2.48 -1.31
C LEU A 229 -10.79 -2.29 -0.06
N THR A 230 -9.86 -3.21 0.16
CA THR A 230 -8.82 -3.09 1.18
C THR A 230 -7.48 -3.33 0.49
N LEU A 231 -6.68 -2.27 0.39
CA LEU A 231 -5.47 -2.26 -0.43
C LEU A 231 -4.25 -2.07 0.44
N PRO A 232 -3.24 -2.95 0.40
CA PRO A 232 -1.99 -2.69 1.09
C PRO A 232 -1.25 -1.55 0.39
N VAL A 233 -1.19 -0.39 1.03
CA VAL A 233 -0.62 0.84 0.46
C VAL A 233 0.75 1.17 1.01
N GLY A 234 1.26 0.43 1.99
CA GLY A 234 2.57 0.69 2.56
C GLY A 234 2.92 -0.10 3.80
N THR A 235 3.96 0.35 4.49
CA THR A 235 4.37 -0.12 5.81
C THR A 235 4.42 1.05 6.79
N LEU A 236 4.14 0.76 8.06
CA LEU A 236 4.24 1.68 9.19
C LEU A 236 5.24 1.12 10.20
N THR A 237 6.17 1.97 10.65
CA THR A 237 7.01 1.73 11.81
C THR A 237 6.71 2.79 12.85
N LEU A 238 6.50 2.36 14.10
CA LEU A 238 6.32 3.22 15.25
C LEU A 238 7.44 2.92 16.25
N ASP A 239 8.23 3.94 16.55
CA ASP A 239 9.26 3.93 17.58
C ASP A 239 8.75 4.68 18.80
N VAL A 240 8.52 3.96 19.90
CA VAL A 240 8.12 4.53 21.18
C VAL A 240 9.33 5.18 21.83
N VAL A 241 9.32 6.50 21.94
CA VAL A 241 10.43 7.27 22.53
C VAL A 241 10.14 7.70 23.96
N GLY A 242 8.87 7.79 24.33
CA GLY A 242 8.46 8.03 25.71
C GLY A 242 6.99 7.65 25.92
N SER A 243 6.46 7.97 27.09
CA SER A 243 5.05 7.71 27.43
C SER A 243 4.05 8.55 26.62
N THR A 244 4.51 9.63 25.99
CA THR A 244 3.68 10.59 25.26
C THR A 244 4.22 10.92 23.87
N ALA A 245 5.26 10.23 23.40
CA ALA A 245 5.91 10.56 22.14
C ALA A 245 6.30 9.30 21.36
N ILE A 246 6.05 9.35 20.05
CA ILE A 246 6.45 8.31 19.09
C ILE A 246 7.16 8.95 17.89
N ASP A 247 8.12 8.24 17.32
CA ASP A 247 8.60 8.51 15.97
C ASP A 247 7.88 7.55 15.01
N MET A 248 7.16 8.12 14.05
CA MET A 248 6.48 7.40 12.99
C MET A 248 7.32 7.45 11.72
N ASP A 249 7.52 6.29 11.08
CA ASP A 249 8.07 6.16 9.74
C ASP A 249 7.13 5.32 8.88
N ALA A 250 6.54 5.94 7.87
CA ALA A 250 5.66 5.28 6.91
C ALA A 250 6.27 5.34 5.52
N THR A 251 6.32 4.20 4.83
CA THR A 251 6.69 4.13 3.42
C THR A 251 5.50 3.59 2.64
N LEU A 252 5.12 4.26 1.56
CA LEU A 252 4.02 3.84 0.70
C LEU A 252 4.55 3.09 -0.52
N VAL A 253 3.71 2.25 -1.13
CA VAL A 253 4.02 1.51 -2.38
C VAL A 253 4.36 2.43 -3.56
N THR A 254 4.03 3.72 -3.46
CA THR A 254 4.43 4.75 -4.43
C THR A 254 5.88 5.21 -4.27
N GLY A 255 6.62 4.68 -3.29
CA GLY A 255 7.94 5.15 -2.89
C GLY A 255 7.92 6.38 -1.98
N THR A 256 6.73 6.93 -1.67
CA THR A 256 6.60 8.08 -0.78
C THR A 256 6.91 7.66 0.65
N ARG A 257 7.95 8.25 1.24
CA ARG A 257 8.28 8.09 2.66
C ARG A 257 7.86 9.30 3.48
N LYS A 258 7.35 9.07 4.70
CA LYS A 258 6.95 10.08 5.68
C LYS A 258 7.51 9.71 7.04
N GLN A 259 8.35 10.59 7.59
CA GLN A 259 8.90 10.47 8.94
C GLN A 259 8.43 11.64 9.79
N LYS A 260 7.93 11.37 10.99
CA LYS A 260 7.39 12.39 11.90
C LYS A 260 7.63 12.01 13.36
N ARG A 261 8.01 12.98 14.19
CA ARG A 261 7.82 12.90 15.64
C ARG A 261 6.37 13.30 15.93
N LEU A 262 5.63 12.47 16.65
CA LEU A 262 4.25 12.75 17.04
C LEU A 262 4.13 12.74 18.57
N ASN A 263 3.39 13.71 19.10
CA ASN A 263 3.09 13.83 20.52
C ASN A 263 1.64 13.44 20.79
N ARG A 264 1.42 12.75 21.91
CA ARG A 264 0.08 12.36 22.36
C ARG A 264 -0.67 13.58 22.83
N LEU A 265 -1.85 13.80 22.27
CA LEU A 265 -2.80 14.81 22.73
C LEU A 265 -3.16 14.54 24.20
N GLN A 266 -2.99 15.58 25.04
CA GLN A 266 -3.36 15.55 26.45
C GLN A 266 -4.78 16.09 26.57
N PHE A 267 -5.60 15.43 27.38
CA PHE A 267 -6.95 15.88 27.74
C PHE A 267 -7.02 16.10 29.25
#